data_AF-A0A7L9BX85-F1
#
_entry.id   AF-A0A7L9BX85-F1
#
_cell.length_a   1.000
_cell.length_b   1.000
_cell.length_c   1.000
_cell.angle_alpha   90.00
_cell.angle_beta   90.00
_cell.angle_gamma   90.00
#
_symmetry.space_group_name_H-M   'P 1'
#
loop_
_entity.id
_entity.type
_entity.pdbx_description
1 polymer ?
#
loop_
_entity_poly.entity_id
_entity_poly.type
_entity_poly.pdbx_seq_one_letter_code
_entity_poly.pdbx_strand_id
1 'polypeptide(L)'
;MPLSRHSLLVAATLLVLVPGGAGCDRSRRAPILPRSGTATQPATLSPMTPLAEYDGRIEHLLIHSKDGLVAQASKPVYDLLGALRDGTRVTFACDSEAAQRETLGRMKQYGYDRRLRIETRRVAGPISVWPRDRFLFGTVRDAGSAYPVCLIPSIAGLANEPSRLNERAGAAALLEGMVSQLRIAPTDLVLEGGNVLASTDRVFIGANVLTENSPPTGDGPAREWLQRTFSPPVTLVSDDAGHVPFVHLDMYVTVFDARHVLVASPALGAEAMKGADDDSRRELAARLMGHEADVSTPRQERFDEVARRLADEGFTVTRLPYAECLNGDFIVTYNNVLQETVDGRRVVYLPTWRIPALDAAARRAYEVLGAKVRAVDVAPIAHLNGAVRCMANVIERRPDAQP
;
A
#
# COMPACT_ATOMS: atom_id res chain seq x y z
N MET A 1 -54.68 36.20 -5.67
CA MET A 1 -54.11 37.57 -5.51
C MET A 1 -54.94 38.31 -4.47
N PRO A 2 -54.37 39.15 -3.58
CA PRO A 2 -52.96 39.41 -3.21
C PRO A 2 -52.62 38.84 -1.80
N LEU A 3 -51.45 38.21 -1.59
CA LEU A 3 -50.13 38.75 -1.20
C LEU A 3 -50.05 39.29 0.25
N SER A 4 -49.63 38.44 1.18
CA SER A 4 -48.98 38.83 2.44
C SER A 4 -47.49 38.46 2.37
N ARG A 5 -46.65 39.41 2.81
CA ARG A 5 -45.19 39.43 2.64
C ARG A 5 -44.51 38.62 3.74
N HIS A 6 -43.64 37.69 3.38
CA HIS A 6 -42.64 37.11 4.28
C HIS A 6 -41.35 37.92 4.24
N SER A 7 -40.88 38.31 5.42
CA SER A 7 -39.61 38.98 5.64
C SER A 7 -38.46 37.97 5.59
N LEU A 8 -37.54 38.16 4.65
CA LEU A 8 -36.24 37.49 4.60
C LEU A 8 -35.24 38.29 5.45
N LEU A 9 -34.71 37.66 6.51
CA LEU A 9 -33.53 38.12 7.22
C LEU A 9 -32.29 37.74 6.39
N VAL A 10 -31.60 38.73 5.84
CA VAL A 10 -30.26 38.57 5.25
C VAL A 10 -29.25 39.08 6.27
N ALA A 11 -28.44 38.17 6.82
CA ALA A 11 -27.27 38.53 7.61
C ALA A 11 -26.13 38.89 6.64
N ALA A 12 -25.79 40.17 6.58
CA ALA A 12 -24.63 40.68 5.86
C ALA A 12 -23.38 40.57 6.75
N THR A 13 -22.43 39.72 6.38
CA THR A 13 -21.09 39.70 6.98
C THR A 13 -20.19 40.66 6.19
N LEU A 14 -19.78 41.76 6.83
CA LEU A 14 -18.77 42.69 6.31
C LEU A 14 -17.41 41.98 6.23
N LEU A 15 -16.85 41.91 5.02
CA LEU A 15 -15.43 41.64 4.81
C LEU A 15 -14.68 42.98 4.75
N VAL A 16 -13.79 43.20 5.72
CA VAL A 16 -12.87 44.34 5.75
C VAL A 16 -11.72 44.06 4.79
N LEU A 17 -11.59 44.88 3.77
CA LEU A 17 -10.41 44.97 2.89
C LEU A 17 -9.30 45.71 3.62
N VAL A 18 -8.14 45.06 3.81
CA VAL A 18 -6.88 45.72 4.19
C VAL A 18 -5.97 45.73 2.96
N PRO A 19 -5.51 46.90 2.47
CA PRO A 19 -4.50 46.97 1.44
C PRO A 19 -3.11 46.93 2.08
N GLY A 20 -2.29 45.97 1.66
CA GLY A 20 -0.90 45.83 2.09
C GLY A 20 -0.03 45.39 0.94
N GLY A 21 0.40 46.35 0.11
CA GLY A 21 1.48 46.15 -0.85
C GLY A 21 2.83 46.39 -0.18
N ALA A 22 3.75 45.44 -0.36
CA ALA A 22 5.19 45.68 -0.39
C ALA A 22 5.85 44.42 -0.99
N GLY A 23 6.58 44.61 -2.08
CA GLY A 23 7.19 43.53 -2.85
C GLY A 23 8.24 42.75 -2.07
N CYS A 24 8.36 41.46 -2.41
CA CYS A 24 9.55 40.69 -2.15
C CYS A 24 9.81 39.80 -3.36
N ASP A 25 10.62 40.34 -4.28
CA ASP A 25 11.38 39.59 -5.26
C ASP A 25 12.18 38.50 -4.52
N ARG A 26 11.84 37.24 -4.79
CA ARG A 26 12.63 36.07 -4.42
C ARG A 26 12.59 35.09 -5.58
N SER A 27 13.38 35.39 -6.60
CA SER A 27 14.08 34.40 -7.41
C SER A 27 14.88 33.43 -6.50
N ARG A 28 14.19 32.50 -5.83
CA ARG A 28 14.82 31.36 -5.17
C ARG A 28 15.27 30.42 -6.27
N ARG A 29 16.57 30.46 -6.59
CA ARG A 29 17.25 29.37 -7.28
C ARG A 29 16.84 28.07 -6.60
N ALA A 30 16.28 27.14 -7.37
CA ALA A 30 16.09 25.78 -6.92
C ALA A 30 17.42 25.28 -6.32
N PRO A 31 17.41 24.55 -5.20
CA PRO A 31 18.63 23.95 -4.68
C PRO A 31 19.25 23.13 -5.81
N ILE A 32 20.50 23.45 -6.15
CA ILE A 32 21.30 22.63 -7.05
C ILE A 32 21.50 21.32 -6.29
N LEU A 33 20.68 20.32 -6.62
CA LEU A 33 20.91 18.95 -6.19
C LEU A 33 22.34 18.60 -6.60
N PRO A 34 23.15 18.00 -5.71
CA PRO A 34 24.47 17.52 -6.11
C PRO A 34 24.26 16.66 -7.35
N ARG A 35 24.96 17.01 -8.44
CA ARG A 35 25.02 16.14 -9.62
C ARG A 35 25.42 14.78 -9.08
N SER A 36 24.47 13.85 -9.09
CA SER A 36 24.73 12.43 -8.92
C SER A 36 25.88 12.14 -9.87
N GLY A 37 27.06 11.86 -9.31
CA GLY A 37 28.19 11.40 -10.10
C GLY A 37 27.67 10.30 -11.02
N THR A 38 28.16 10.26 -12.25
CA THR A 38 27.84 9.22 -13.22
C THR A 38 28.11 7.88 -12.56
N ALA A 39 27.07 7.30 -11.96
CA ALA A 39 27.10 5.96 -11.45
C ALA A 39 27.38 5.12 -12.69
N THR A 40 28.57 4.54 -12.76
CA THR A 40 28.82 3.41 -13.65
C THR A 40 27.62 2.50 -13.52
N GLN A 41 26.88 2.31 -14.62
CA GLN A 41 25.72 1.40 -14.67
C GLN A 41 26.11 0.17 -13.87
N PRO A 42 25.45 -0.14 -12.74
CA PRO A 42 25.78 -1.33 -12.00
C PRO A 42 25.67 -2.49 -12.98
N ALA A 43 26.66 -3.40 -12.96
CA ALA A 43 26.55 -4.68 -13.65
C ALA A 43 25.12 -5.19 -13.42
N THR A 44 24.41 -5.50 -14.51
CA THR A 44 23.00 -5.86 -14.48
C THR A 44 22.77 -6.88 -13.38
N LEU A 45 22.01 -6.50 -12.34
CA LEU A 45 21.71 -7.41 -11.25
C LEU A 45 21.00 -8.64 -11.84
N SER A 46 21.41 -9.83 -11.41
CA SER A 46 20.65 -11.04 -11.71
C SER A 46 19.18 -10.84 -11.27
N PRO A 47 18.22 -11.49 -11.95
CA PRO A 47 16.81 -11.33 -11.64
C PRO A 47 16.51 -11.59 -10.16
N MET A 48 15.72 -10.70 -9.58
CA MET A 48 15.27 -10.74 -8.20
C MET A 48 14.01 -11.57 -8.06
N THR A 49 13.94 -12.38 -7.01
CA THR A 49 12.70 -12.99 -6.51
C THR A 49 12.13 -12.13 -5.40
N PRO A 50 11.03 -11.37 -5.64
CA PRO A 50 10.37 -10.64 -4.56
C PRO A 50 9.89 -11.59 -3.47
N LEU A 51 9.80 -11.09 -2.24
CA LEU A 51 9.19 -11.87 -1.16
C LEU A 51 7.73 -12.18 -1.53
N ALA A 52 7.39 -13.47 -1.58
CA ALA A 52 6.02 -13.88 -1.80
C ALA A 52 5.09 -13.30 -0.72
N GLU A 53 3.85 -13.00 -1.10
CA GLU A 53 2.89 -12.30 -0.23
C GLU A 53 2.50 -13.12 1.01
N TYR A 54 2.74 -14.44 1.00
CA TYR A 54 2.19 -15.35 1.99
C TYR A 54 3.14 -16.44 2.52
N ASP A 55 4.28 -16.63 1.87
CA ASP A 55 5.13 -17.80 2.10
C ASP A 55 5.93 -17.66 3.39
N GLY A 56 5.71 -18.53 4.36
CA GLY A 56 6.34 -18.48 5.66
C GLY A 56 5.84 -17.35 6.58
N ARG A 57 6.43 -17.33 7.77
CA ARG A 57 6.12 -16.41 8.86
C ARG A 57 6.74 -15.03 8.61
N ILE A 58 6.03 -13.96 8.98
CA ILE A 58 6.62 -12.62 9.02
C ILE A 58 7.66 -12.55 10.16
N GLU A 59 8.93 -12.40 9.78
CA GLU A 59 10.05 -12.26 10.71
C GLU A 59 10.31 -10.79 11.04
N HIS A 60 10.28 -9.93 10.01
CA HIS A 60 10.61 -8.51 10.15
C HIS A 60 9.69 -7.60 9.34
N LEU A 61 9.11 -6.60 10.02
CA LEU A 61 8.31 -5.54 9.43
C LEU A 61 8.99 -4.17 9.53
N LEU A 62 8.87 -3.37 8.47
CA LEU A 62 9.11 -1.93 8.45
C LEU A 62 7.78 -1.19 8.54
N ILE A 63 7.69 -0.23 9.45
CA ILE A 63 6.56 0.70 9.56
C ILE A 63 7.12 2.12 9.57
N HIS A 64 6.48 3.04 8.86
CA HIS A 64 6.83 4.45 8.97
C HIS A 64 6.03 5.10 10.10
N SER A 65 6.72 5.85 10.96
CA SER A 65 6.14 6.66 12.01
C SER A 65 6.47 8.12 11.74
N LYS A 66 5.43 8.90 11.44
CA LYS A 66 5.52 10.31 11.10
C LYS A 66 4.90 11.18 12.18
N ASP A 67 5.59 12.27 12.52
CA ASP A 67 5.07 13.30 13.42
C ASP A 67 3.66 13.77 13.01
N GLY A 68 2.75 13.89 13.98
CA GLY A 68 1.37 14.31 13.78
C GLY A 68 0.44 13.25 13.17
N LEU A 69 0.98 12.23 12.50
CA LEU A 69 0.23 11.08 11.99
C LEU A 69 0.13 9.94 12.99
N VAL A 70 0.97 9.93 14.03
CA VAL A 70 0.85 8.96 15.14
C VAL A 70 -0.55 9.01 15.75
N ALA A 71 -1.21 10.16 15.86
CA ALA A 71 -2.57 10.22 16.41
C ALA A 71 -3.63 9.51 15.54
N GLN A 72 -3.48 9.52 14.21
CA GLN A 72 -4.51 9.03 13.28
C GLN A 72 -4.20 7.60 12.78
N ALA A 73 -2.93 7.31 12.47
CA ALA A 73 -2.48 6.00 12.01
C ALA A 73 -2.12 5.04 13.15
N SER A 74 -2.07 5.51 14.40
CA SER A 74 -1.72 4.68 15.56
C SER A 74 -2.60 3.45 15.71
N LYS A 75 -3.92 3.61 15.63
CA LYS A 75 -4.83 2.49 15.90
C LYS A 75 -4.64 1.33 14.91
N PRO A 76 -4.67 1.54 13.58
CA PRO A 76 -4.40 0.46 12.64
C PRO A 76 -3.05 -0.22 12.87
N VAL A 77 -2.01 0.58 13.15
CA VAL A 77 -0.68 0.05 13.50
C VAL A 77 -0.75 -0.81 14.77
N TYR A 78 -1.41 -0.36 15.83
CA TYR A 78 -1.47 -1.12 17.09
C TYR A 78 -2.32 -2.37 16.98
N ASP A 79 -3.42 -2.34 16.25
CA ASP A 79 -4.22 -3.53 15.96
C ASP A 79 -3.38 -4.57 15.21
N LEU A 80 -2.59 -4.13 14.22
CA LEU A 80 -1.64 -4.99 13.53
C LEU A 80 -0.61 -5.57 14.51
N LEU A 81 0.09 -4.74 15.30
CA LEU A 81 1.09 -5.20 16.28
C LEU A 81 0.51 -6.16 17.33
N GLY A 82 -0.72 -5.93 17.77
CA GLY A 82 -1.45 -6.82 18.68
C GLY A 82 -1.75 -8.17 18.05
N ALA A 83 -1.96 -8.22 16.74
CA ALA A 83 -2.23 -9.43 16.00
C ALA A 83 -0.97 -10.24 15.64
N LEU A 84 0.21 -9.60 15.57
CA LEU A 84 1.48 -10.26 15.26
C LEU A 84 1.88 -11.30 16.30
N ARG A 85 2.68 -12.28 15.86
CA ARG A 85 3.26 -13.33 16.72
C ARG A 85 4.43 -12.81 17.56
N ASP A 86 4.57 -13.36 18.76
CA ASP A 86 5.66 -13.06 19.68
C ASP A 86 7.04 -13.27 19.04
N GLY A 87 7.95 -12.35 19.30
CA GLY A 87 9.31 -12.33 18.79
C GLY A 87 9.46 -11.74 17.38
N THR A 88 8.37 -11.40 16.69
CA THR A 88 8.46 -10.70 15.39
C THR A 88 9.18 -9.36 15.58
N ARG A 89 10.15 -9.08 14.69
CA ARG A 89 10.91 -7.83 14.68
C ARG A 89 10.11 -6.75 13.97
N VAL A 90 10.05 -5.56 14.56
CA VAL A 90 9.37 -4.41 13.97
C VAL A 90 10.29 -3.22 14.07
N THR A 91 10.69 -2.67 12.93
CA THR A 91 11.45 -1.43 12.88
C THR A 91 10.57 -0.28 12.47
N PHE A 92 10.55 0.77 13.28
CA PHE A 92 9.89 2.03 12.95
C PHE A 92 10.89 3.02 12.34
N ALA A 93 10.68 3.41 11.08
CA ALA A 93 11.34 4.57 10.50
C ALA A 93 10.66 5.84 11.01
N CYS A 94 11.37 6.66 11.77
CA CYS A 94 10.85 7.87 12.40
C CYS A 94 11.43 9.10 11.70
N ASP A 95 10.59 10.04 11.25
CA ASP A 95 11.06 11.27 10.59
C ASP A 95 11.60 12.34 11.57
N SER A 96 11.40 12.14 12.87
CA SER A 96 11.92 13.02 13.90
C SER A 96 12.24 12.30 15.21
N GLU A 97 12.92 12.99 16.12
CA GLU A 97 13.15 12.51 17.48
C GLU A 97 11.84 12.48 18.30
N ALA A 98 10.89 13.38 18.01
CA ALA A 98 9.59 13.38 18.68
C ALA A 98 8.79 12.13 18.30
N ALA A 99 8.68 11.81 17.01
CA ALA A 99 8.06 10.58 16.50
C ALA A 99 8.71 9.34 17.11
N GLN A 100 10.04 9.32 17.22
CA GLN A 100 10.77 8.20 17.83
C GLN A 100 10.42 8.02 19.30
N ARG A 101 10.47 9.09 20.10
CA ARG A 101 10.13 9.03 21.53
C ARG A 101 8.66 8.65 21.74
N GLU A 102 7.75 9.22 20.96
CA GLU A 102 6.33 8.88 21.04
C GLU A 102 6.10 7.40 20.70
N THR A 103 6.71 6.91 19.63
CA THR A 103 6.63 5.50 19.23
C THR A 103 7.08 4.58 20.36
N LEU A 104 8.28 4.79 20.90
CA LEU A 104 8.81 3.98 21.99
C LEU A 104 7.93 4.05 23.24
N GLY A 105 7.46 5.25 23.60
CA GLY A 105 6.54 5.45 24.72
C GLY A 105 5.26 4.63 24.57
N ARG A 106 4.67 4.63 23.38
CA ARG A 106 3.45 3.86 23.09
C ARG A 106 3.69 2.36 23.03
N MET A 107 4.80 1.91 22.43
CA MET A 107 5.18 0.49 22.42
C MET A 107 5.28 -0.07 23.84
N LYS A 108 5.86 0.71 24.76
CA LYS A 108 5.93 0.38 26.19
C LYS A 108 4.56 0.45 26.88
N GLN A 109 3.78 1.49 26.62
CA GLN A 109 2.44 1.68 27.21
C GLN A 109 1.51 0.50 26.91
N TYR A 110 1.52 0.00 25.67
CA TYR A 110 0.70 -1.14 25.25
C TYR A 110 1.38 -2.50 25.48
N GLY A 111 2.62 -2.52 25.99
CA GLY A 111 3.36 -3.75 26.30
C GLY A 111 3.85 -4.53 25.07
N TYR A 112 3.89 -3.90 23.89
CA TYR A 112 4.40 -4.53 22.67
C TYR A 112 5.90 -4.80 22.74
N ASP A 113 6.66 -3.98 23.47
CA ASP A 113 8.11 -4.16 23.70
C ASP A 113 8.47 -5.44 24.46
N ARG A 114 7.53 -5.99 25.24
CA ARG A 114 7.72 -7.27 25.96
C ARG A 114 7.52 -8.49 25.07
N ARG A 115 6.82 -8.32 23.96
CA ARG A 115 6.33 -9.43 23.12
C ARG A 115 6.96 -9.41 21.74
N LEU A 116 7.21 -8.24 21.18
CA LEU A 116 7.82 -8.00 19.88
C LEU A 116 9.24 -7.44 20.06
N ARG A 117 10.08 -7.60 19.04
CA ARG A 117 11.43 -6.99 19.02
C ARG A 117 11.34 -5.63 18.34
N ILE A 118 11.10 -4.60 19.14
CA ILE A 118 10.89 -3.23 18.65
C ILE A 118 12.23 -2.53 18.46
N GLU A 119 12.42 -1.98 17.27
CA GLU A 119 13.53 -1.10 16.92
C GLU A 119 13.00 0.21 16.35
N THR A 120 13.75 1.29 16.51
CA THR A 120 13.43 2.58 15.89
C THR A 120 14.66 3.10 15.18
N ARG A 121 14.46 3.75 14.04
CA ARG A 121 15.52 4.39 13.26
C ARG A 121 15.07 5.76 12.81
N ARG A 122 15.92 6.75 13.01
CA ARG A 122 15.64 8.10 12.57
C ARG A 122 16.04 8.27 11.11
N VAL A 123 15.11 8.71 10.28
CA VAL A 123 15.37 9.14 8.90
C VAL A 123 15.61 10.65 8.93
N ALA A 124 16.61 11.12 8.20
CA ALA A 124 16.84 12.56 8.08
C ALA A 124 15.78 13.14 7.15
N GLY A 125 14.80 13.89 7.66
CA GLY A 125 13.77 14.56 6.85
C GLY A 125 12.42 13.83 6.79
N PRO A 126 11.42 14.42 6.12
CA PRO A 126 10.06 13.89 6.09
C PRO A 126 10.00 12.53 5.39
N ILE A 127 9.09 11.66 5.80
CA ILE A 127 8.76 10.40 5.13
C ILE A 127 7.25 10.31 4.87
N SER A 128 6.84 9.41 3.99
CA SER A 128 5.44 9.05 3.81
C SER A 128 5.04 8.03 4.88
N VAL A 129 3.75 7.71 4.98
CA VAL A 129 3.28 6.61 5.86
C VAL A 129 3.25 5.26 5.13
N TRP A 130 3.77 5.19 3.91
CA TRP A 130 3.63 4.06 2.99
C TRP A 130 4.99 3.39 2.69
N PRO A 131 5.58 2.66 3.66
CA PRO A 131 6.84 1.96 3.43
C PRO A 131 6.75 0.92 2.30
N ARG A 132 5.54 0.41 2.02
CA ARG A 132 5.30 -0.56 0.95
C ARG A 132 5.69 -0.02 -0.41
N ASP A 133 5.44 1.25 -0.67
CA ASP A 133 5.61 1.84 -2.00
C ASP A 133 7.07 2.10 -2.34
N ARG A 134 7.95 2.12 -1.33
CA ARG A 134 9.31 2.66 -1.43
C ARG A 134 10.40 1.62 -1.46
N PHE A 135 10.09 0.42 -1.00
CA PHE A 135 11.07 -0.64 -0.81
C PHE A 135 10.48 -1.93 -1.33
N LEU A 136 11.11 -2.54 -2.33
CA LEU A 136 10.73 -3.88 -2.77
C LEU A 136 11.81 -4.86 -2.30
N PHE A 137 11.45 -5.73 -1.36
CA PHE A 137 12.36 -6.72 -0.80
C PHE A 137 12.23 -8.09 -1.48
N GLY A 138 13.34 -8.83 -1.48
CA GLY A 138 13.43 -10.13 -2.12
C GLY A 138 14.83 -10.69 -2.07
N THR A 139 15.10 -11.68 -2.91
CA THR A 139 16.38 -12.38 -2.97
C THR A 139 16.89 -12.45 -4.40
N VAL A 140 18.20 -12.31 -4.58
CA VAL A 140 18.88 -12.61 -5.84
C VAL A 140 19.69 -13.88 -5.67
N ARG A 141 19.67 -14.74 -6.70
CA ARG A 141 20.57 -15.89 -6.80
C ARG A 141 21.62 -15.61 -7.86
N ASP A 142 22.89 -15.65 -7.47
CA ASP A 142 24.03 -15.40 -8.36
C ASP A 142 25.18 -16.36 -8.02
N ALA A 143 25.75 -16.99 -9.05
CA ALA A 143 26.86 -17.94 -8.96
C ALA A 143 26.75 -18.97 -7.80
N GLY A 144 25.55 -19.50 -7.55
CA GLY A 144 25.29 -20.48 -6.49
C GLY A 144 25.09 -19.90 -5.08
N SER A 145 25.16 -18.58 -4.91
CA SER A 145 24.85 -17.88 -3.66
C SER A 145 23.49 -17.18 -3.75
N ALA A 146 22.77 -17.10 -2.64
CA ALA A 146 21.56 -16.30 -2.53
C ALA A 146 21.79 -15.18 -1.51
N TYR A 147 21.37 -13.95 -1.83
CA TYR A 147 21.47 -12.83 -0.91
C TYR A 147 20.20 -11.95 -0.98
N PRO A 148 19.82 -11.32 0.14
CA PRO A 148 18.69 -10.41 0.17
C PRO A 148 19.00 -9.12 -0.60
N VAL A 149 18.02 -8.62 -1.32
CA VAL A 149 18.08 -7.35 -2.05
C VAL A 149 16.87 -6.49 -1.72
N CYS A 150 17.08 -5.18 -1.67
CA CYS A 150 16.03 -4.18 -1.67
C CYS A 150 16.16 -3.32 -2.94
N LEU A 151 15.16 -3.39 -3.82
CA LEU A 151 15.04 -2.43 -4.92
C LEU A 151 14.42 -1.14 -4.39
N ILE A 152 15.06 -0.02 -4.72
CA ILE A 152 14.57 1.34 -4.41
C ILE A 152 14.02 1.93 -5.70
N PRO A 153 12.69 2.03 -5.85
CA PRO A 153 12.07 2.56 -7.06
C PRO A 153 12.43 4.01 -7.35
N SER A 154 12.33 4.38 -8.62
CA SER A 154 12.23 5.77 -9.02
C SER A 154 10.86 6.34 -8.69
N ILE A 155 10.76 7.67 -8.70
CA ILE A 155 9.56 8.41 -8.28
C ILE A 155 9.07 9.18 -9.50
N ALA A 156 7.83 8.96 -9.92
CA ALA A 156 7.18 9.81 -10.92
C ALA A 156 6.90 11.19 -10.33
N GLY A 157 7.08 12.24 -11.14
CA GLY A 157 6.63 13.60 -10.80
C GLY A 157 7.35 14.22 -9.59
N LEU A 158 8.67 14.41 -9.68
CA LEU A 158 9.56 14.88 -8.60
C LEU A 158 9.22 16.24 -7.95
N ALA A 159 8.30 17.03 -8.52
CA ALA A 159 8.11 18.41 -8.09
C ALA A 159 7.34 18.56 -6.75
N ASN A 160 6.52 17.59 -6.34
CA ASN A 160 5.50 17.84 -5.31
C ASN A 160 5.53 16.93 -4.06
N GLU A 161 6.43 15.94 -3.96
CA GLU A 161 6.45 15.03 -2.80
C GLU A 161 7.83 14.90 -2.11
N PRO A 162 8.21 15.85 -1.24
CA PRO A 162 9.49 15.84 -0.51
C PRO A 162 9.74 14.56 0.28
N SER A 163 8.67 13.97 0.83
CA SER A 163 8.74 12.71 1.58
C SER A 163 9.34 11.56 0.75
N ARG A 164 8.91 11.43 -0.51
CA ARG A 164 9.36 10.33 -1.39
C ARG A 164 10.83 10.47 -1.76
N LEU A 165 11.24 11.70 -2.10
CA LEU A 165 12.64 12.02 -2.39
C LEU A 165 13.54 11.64 -1.22
N ASN A 166 13.07 11.95 -0.02
CA ASN A 166 13.81 11.70 1.20
C ASN A 166 13.90 10.21 1.55
N GLU A 167 12.82 9.44 1.36
CA GLU A 167 12.84 7.99 1.51
C GLU A 167 13.85 7.33 0.57
N ARG A 168 13.92 7.78 -0.70
CA ARG A 168 14.92 7.29 -1.67
C ARG A 168 16.34 7.67 -1.27
N ALA A 169 16.57 8.93 -0.89
CA ALA A 169 17.90 9.41 -0.51
C ALA A 169 18.40 8.79 0.81
N GLY A 170 17.49 8.54 1.75
CA GLY A 170 17.76 7.98 3.07
C GLY A 170 17.72 6.44 3.12
N ALA A 171 17.39 5.76 2.02
CA ALA A 171 17.18 4.31 1.99
C ALA A 171 18.37 3.52 2.56
N ALA A 172 19.60 3.88 2.16
CA ALA A 172 20.80 3.20 2.63
C ALA A 172 20.96 3.29 4.15
N ALA A 173 20.87 4.51 4.70
CA ALA A 173 20.97 4.74 6.14
C ALA A 173 19.81 4.10 6.92
N LEU A 174 18.60 4.14 6.36
CA LEU A 174 17.45 3.50 6.99
C LEU A 174 17.64 1.99 7.09
N LEU A 175 18.03 1.33 6.00
CA LEU A 175 18.05 -0.14 5.89
C LEU A 175 19.35 -0.79 6.39
N GLU A 176 20.40 -0.01 6.67
CA GLU A 176 21.72 -0.51 7.05
C GLU A 176 21.70 -1.50 8.23
N GLY A 177 22.09 -2.75 8.02
CA GLY A 177 22.12 -3.74 9.09
C GLY A 177 20.74 -4.17 9.62
N MET A 178 19.64 -3.79 8.96
CA MET A 178 18.32 -4.37 9.23
C MET A 178 18.32 -5.86 8.88
N VAL A 179 18.86 -6.18 7.70
CA VAL A 179 19.00 -7.55 7.19
C VAL A 179 20.48 -7.80 6.89
N SER A 180 20.97 -8.96 7.33
CA SER A 180 22.34 -9.37 7.08
C SER A 180 22.61 -9.46 5.58
N GLN A 181 23.70 -8.85 5.12
CA GLN A 181 24.13 -8.86 3.70
C GLN A 181 23.13 -8.23 2.72
N LEU A 182 22.18 -7.43 3.19
CA LEU A 182 21.22 -6.74 2.33
C LEU A 182 21.95 -5.86 1.31
N ARG A 183 21.70 -6.12 0.03
CA ARG A 183 22.12 -5.23 -1.06
C ARG A 183 20.99 -4.27 -1.38
N ILE A 184 21.32 -2.99 -1.49
CA ILE A 184 20.36 -1.96 -1.86
C ILE A 184 20.67 -1.54 -3.29
N ALA A 185 19.66 -1.56 -4.14
CA ALA A 185 19.82 -1.28 -5.56
C ALA A 185 18.74 -0.30 -6.04
N PRO A 186 19.11 0.92 -6.45
CA PRO A 186 18.16 1.82 -7.08
C PRO A 186 17.74 1.29 -8.46
N THR A 187 16.52 1.60 -8.87
CA THR A 187 16.06 1.44 -10.25
C THR A 187 15.59 2.78 -10.81
N ASP A 188 15.71 2.93 -12.13
CA ASP A 188 15.17 4.08 -12.86
C ASP A 188 13.68 3.90 -13.19
N LEU A 189 13.11 2.70 -12.99
CA LEU A 189 11.68 2.50 -13.13
C LEU A 189 10.89 3.23 -12.06
N VAL A 190 9.83 3.90 -12.48
CA VAL A 190 8.74 4.32 -11.60
C VAL A 190 7.96 3.06 -11.22
N LEU A 191 8.11 2.58 -10.00
CA LEU A 191 7.53 1.31 -9.58
C LEU A 191 7.15 1.36 -8.10
N GLU A 192 5.88 1.51 -7.78
CA GLU A 192 5.47 1.43 -6.37
C GLU A 192 5.26 -0.03 -5.95
N GLY A 193 5.70 -0.40 -4.75
CA GLY A 193 5.51 -1.76 -4.24
C GLY A 193 4.05 -2.17 -4.03
N GLY A 194 3.11 -1.22 -3.97
CA GLY A 194 1.67 -1.49 -4.09
C GLY A 194 1.26 -2.08 -5.45
N ASN A 195 2.02 -1.82 -6.51
CA ASN A 195 1.81 -2.36 -7.85
C ASN A 195 2.55 -3.68 -8.13
N VAL A 196 3.24 -4.24 -7.13
CA VAL A 196 3.97 -5.51 -7.24
C VAL A 196 3.43 -6.47 -6.21
N LEU A 197 2.88 -7.59 -6.66
CA LEU A 197 2.54 -8.74 -5.83
C LEU A 197 3.35 -9.94 -6.28
N ALA A 198 3.70 -10.84 -5.37
CA ALA A 198 4.43 -12.06 -5.72
C ALA A 198 3.82 -13.31 -5.10
N SER A 199 3.73 -14.37 -5.89
CA SER A 199 3.64 -15.75 -5.40
C SER A 199 5.04 -16.38 -5.42
N THR A 200 5.13 -17.65 -5.06
CA THR A 200 6.37 -18.43 -5.20
C THR A 200 6.75 -18.72 -6.67
N ASP A 201 5.82 -18.59 -7.61
CA ASP A 201 5.96 -19.00 -9.01
C ASP A 201 5.64 -17.92 -10.06
N ARG A 202 5.17 -16.73 -9.62
CA ARG A 202 4.80 -15.59 -10.46
C ARG A 202 5.01 -14.26 -9.76
N VAL A 203 5.28 -13.23 -10.55
CA VAL A 203 5.23 -11.82 -10.11
C VAL A 203 4.12 -11.12 -10.87
N PHE A 204 3.20 -10.47 -10.17
CA PHE A 204 2.10 -9.73 -10.76
C PHE A 204 2.43 -8.24 -10.75
N ILE A 205 2.22 -7.59 -11.89
CA ILE A 205 2.49 -6.16 -12.05
C ILE A 205 1.21 -5.45 -12.49
N GLY A 206 0.88 -4.36 -11.79
CA GLY A 206 -0.23 -3.47 -12.11
C GLY A 206 0.00 -2.75 -13.44
N ALA A 207 -1.06 -2.54 -14.23
CA ALA A 207 -0.96 -1.89 -15.54
C ALA A 207 -0.43 -0.44 -15.48
N ASN A 208 -0.66 0.26 -14.37
CA ASN A 208 -0.16 1.63 -14.14
C ASN A 208 1.36 1.71 -14.28
N VAL A 209 2.09 0.64 -13.93
CA VAL A 209 3.55 0.59 -14.06
C VAL A 209 3.96 0.70 -15.53
N LEU A 210 3.21 0.12 -16.45
CA LEU A 210 3.52 0.27 -17.87
C LEU A 210 3.31 1.72 -18.29
N THR A 211 2.14 2.30 -17.98
CA THR A 211 1.81 3.68 -18.33
C THR A 211 2.83 4.69 -17.79
N GLU A 212 3.27 4.53 -16.54
CA GLU A 212 4.24 5.43 -15.90
C GLU A 212 5.66 5.31 -16.47
N ASN A 213 5.98 4.20 -17.14
CA ASN A 213 7.30 3.94 -17.72
C ASN A 213 7.29 3.85 -19.25
N SER A 214 6.15 4.08 -19.89
CA SER A 214 6.04 4.06 -21.36
C SER A 214 6.72 5.31 -21.94
N PRO A 215 7.64 5.16 -22.91
CA PRO A 215 8.07 6.29 -23.70
C PRO A 215 6.87 6.83 -24.50
N PRO A 216 6.88 8.11 -24.93
CA PRO A 216 5.80 8.69 -25.73
C PRO A 216 5.50 7.99 -27.06
N THR A 217 6.31 7.02 -27.49
CA THR A 217 6.29 6.44 -28.85
C THR A 217 6.07 4.92 -28.92
N GLY A 218 5.58 4.26 -27.85
CA GLY A 218 5.03 2.89 -27.94
C GLY A 218 5.55 1.87 -26.93
N ASP A 219 4.95 0.67 -26.97
CA ASP A 219 5.27 -0.49 -26.12
C ASP A 219 6.67 -1.06 -26.44
N GLY A 220 7.45 -1.39 -25.41
CA GLY A 220 8.75 -2.05 -25.62
C GLY A 220 9.68 -2.12 -24.40
N PRO A 221 10.14 -1.01 -23.80
CA PRO A 221 11.23 -1.08 -22.82
C PRO A 221 10.80 -1.52 -21.41
N ALA A 222 9.63 -1.07 -20.92
CA ALA A 222 9.21 -1.34 -19.54
C ALA A 222 8.91 -2.82 -19.29
N ARG A 223 8.16 -3.47 -20.19
CA ARG A 223 7.81 -4.90 -20.08
C ARG A 223 9.06 -5.79 -20.08
N GLU A 224 9.95 -5.61 -21.05
CA GLU A 224 11.18 -6.38 -21.13
C GLU A 224 12.06 -6.18 -19.90
N TRP A 225 12.12 -4.95 -19.40
CA TRP A 225 12.86 -4.65 -18.19
C TRP A 225 12.26 -5.36 -16.98
N LEU A 226 10.94 -5.31 -16.79
CA LEU A 226 10.25 -6.03 -15.71
C LEU A 226 10.53 -7.54 -15.77
N GLN A 227 10.48 -8.14 -16.97
CA GLN A 227 10.81 -9.56 -17.18
C GLN A 227 12.28 -9.89 -16.89
N ARG A 228 13.22 -8.96 -17.12
CA ARG A 228 14.64 -9.14 -16.77
C ARG A 228 14.92 -8.89 -15.30
N THR A 229 14.13 -8.04 -14.64
CA THR A 229 14.34 -7.67 -13.23
C THR A 229 13.79 -8.72 -12.29
N PHE A 230 12.70 -9.37 -12.64
CA PHE A 230 12.03 -10.32 -11.75
C PHE A 230 12.18 -11.78 -12.20
N SER A 231 12.28 -12.65 -11.22
CA SER A 231 12.16 -14.11 -11.34
C SER A 231 11.38 -14.57 -10.12
N PRO A 232 10.20 -15.19 -10.21
CA PRO A 232 9.65 -15.94 -11.35
C PRO A 232 9.05 -15.10 -12.49
N PRO A 233 8.46 -15.72 -13.54
CA PRO A 233 7.86 -15.00 -14.67
C PRO A 233 6.86 -13.92 -14.25
N VAL A 234 6.91 -12.79 -14.95
CA VAL A 234 5.99 -11.67 -14.70
C VAL A 234 4.68 -11.86 -15.46
N THR A 235 3.56 -11.77 -14.73
CA THR A 235 2.19 -11.68 -15.23
C THR A 235 1.72 -10.22 -15.12
N LEU A 236 1.35 -9.62 -16.24
CA LEU A 236 0.72 -8.29 -16.22
C LEU A 236 -0.78 -8.47 -16.06
N VAL A 237 -1.39 -7.76 -15.11
CA VAL A 237 -2.85 -7.88 -14.90
C VAL A 237 -3.66 -7.27 -16.03
N SER A 238 -3.06 -6.32 -16.76
CA SER A 238 -3.55 -5.77 -18.02
C SER A 238 -2.39 -5.10 -18.76
N ASP A 239 -2.52 -5.00 -20.08
CA ASP A 239 -1.60 -4.24 -20.93
C ASP A 239 -2.04 -2.77 -21.07
N ASP A 240 -3.25 -2.46 -20.62
CA ASP A 240 -3.86 -1.12 -20.69
C ASP A 240 -4.37 -0.71 -19.30
N ALA A 241 -3.83 0.40 -18.78
CA ALA A 241 -4.24 0.98 -17.50
C ALA A 241 -5.68 1.52 -17.53
N GLY A 242 -6.23 1.87 -18.70
CA GLY A 242 -7.61 2.31 -18.86
C GLY A 242 -8.65 1.20 -18.68
N HIS A 243 -8.23 -0.07 -18.78
CA HIS A 243 -9.07 -1.26 -18.62
C HIS A 243 -9.04 -1.88 -17.22
N VAL A 244 -8.29 -1.29 -16.28
CA VAL A 244 -8.22 -1.75 -14.90
C VAL A 244 -8.53 -0.61 -13.93
N PRO A 245 -8.81 -0.90 -12.65
CA PRO A 245 -8.88 0.14 -11.63
C PRO A 245 -7.56 0.92 -11.59
N PHE A 246 -7.62 2.25 -11.76
CA PHE A 246 -6.44 3.11 -11.75
C PHE A 246 -5.99 3.43 -10.31
N VAL A 247 -5.63 2.38 -9.59
CA VAL A 247 -5.12 2.39 -8.21
C VAL A 247 -4.01 1.34 -8.11
N HIS A 248 -3.34 1.22 -6.97
CA HIS A 248 -2.36 0.15 -6.77
C HIS A 248 -2.97 -1.23 -6.95
N LEU A 249 -2.19 -2.14 -7.54
CA LEU A 249 -2.60 -3.53 -7.74
C LEU A 249 -3.10 -4.20 -6.43
N ASP A 250 -2.40 -3.96 -5.32
CA ASP A 250 -2.75 -4.51 -4.01
C ASP A 250 -4.04 -3.96 -3.40
N MET A 251 -4.66 -2.96 -4.02
CA MET A 251 -5.97 -2.43 -3.64
C MET A 251 -7.12 -3.22 -4.27
N TYR A 252 -6.86 -4.06 -5.27
CA TYR A 252 -7.92 -4.85 -5.93
C TYR A 252 -7.51 -6.29 -6.25
N VAL A 253 -6.26 -6.68 -6.05
CA VAL A 253 -5.79 -8.07 -6.15
C VAL A 253 -5.07 -8.50 -4.87
N THR A 254 -5.31 -9.73 -4.43
CA THR A 254 -4.53 -10.39 -3.38
C THR A 254 -4.03 -11.72 -3.91
N VAL A 255 -2.73 -11.98 -3.77
CA VAL A 255 -2.16 -13.32 -4.03
C VAL A 255 -2.36 -14.16 -2.78
N PHE A 256 -3.30 -15.11 -2.82
CA PHE A 256 -3.60 -15.97 -1.67
C PHE A 256 -2.74 -17.21 -1.65
N ASP A 257 -2.42 -17.84 -2.77
CA ASP A 257 -1.35 -18.84 -2.78
C ASP A 257 -0.67 -18.86 -4.15
N ALA A 258 0.01 -19.96 -4.49
CA ALA A 258 0.70 -20.08 -5.78
C ALA A 258 -0.29 -20.01 -6.95
N ARG A 259 -1.52 -20.49 -6.77
CA ARG A 259 -2.52 -20.66 -7.82
C ARG A 259 -3.86 -20.03 -7.52
N HIS A 260 -4.02 -19.38 -6.37
CA HIS A 260 -5.25 -18.71 -5.96
C HIS A 260 -5.03 -17.22 -5.77
N VAL A 261 -5.83 -16.41 -6.47
CA VAL A 261 -5.88 -14.95 -6.33
C VAL A 261 -7.28 -14.50 -5.93
N LEU A 262 -7.36 -13.40 -5.17
CA LEU A 262 -8.62 -12.73 -4.86
C LEU A 262 -8.67 -11.42 -5.63
N VAL A 263 -9.82 -11.11 -6.21
CA VAL A 263 -10.01 -9.88 -6.99
C VAL A 263 -11.26 -9.15 -6.48
N ALA A 264 -11.13 -7.86 -6.22
CA ALA A 264 -12.23 -6.99 -5.78
C ALA A 264 -13.42 -7.01 -6.76
N SER A 265 -14.62 -6.77 -6.24
CA SER A 265 -15.88 -6.70 -6.99
C SER A 265 -16.82 -5.65 -6.39
N PRO A 266 -17.01 -4.50 -7.06
CA PRO A 266 -18.06 -3.53 -6.72
C PRO A 266 -19.45 -4.16 -6.59
N ALA A 267 -19.81 -5.09 -7.48
CA ALA A 267 -21.08 -5.80 -7.44
C ALA A 267 -21.28 -6.61 -6.16
N LEU A 268 -20.25 -7.30 -5.66
CA LEU A 268 -20.31 -7.98 -4.37
C LEU A 268 -20.38 -7.01 -3.19
N GLY A 269 -19.73 -5.85 -3.29
CA GLY A 269 -19.88 -4.76 -2.32
C GLY A 269 -21.34 -4.29 -2.26
N ALA A 270 -21.94 -4.00 -3.41
CA ALA A 270 -23.34 -3.60 -3.53
C ALA A 270 -24.29 -4.69 -2.99
N GLU A 271 -24.05 -5.95 -3.33
CA GLU A 271 -24.85 -7.08 -2.86
C GLU A 271 -24.82 -7.21 -1.34
N ALA A 272 -23.63 -7.14 -0.74
CA ALA A 272 -23.48 -7.17 0.72
C ALA A 272 -24.22 -6.01 1.41
N MET A 273 -24.48 -4.91 0.70
CA MET A 273 -25.21 -3.75 1.21
C MET A 273 -26.74 -3.81 1.03
N LYS A 274 -27.29 -4.69 0.17
CA LYS A 274 -28.75 -4.73 -0.14
C LYS A 274 -29.64 -5.00 1.07
N GLY A 275 -29.13 -5.69 2.08
CA GLY A 275 -29.82 -5.96 3.36
C GLY A 275 -29.12 -5.37 4.58
N ALA A 276 -28.15 -4.48 4.38
CA ALA A 276 -27.35 -3.95 5.48
C ALA A 276 -28.18 -3.03 6.38
N ASP A 277 -27.83 -3.03 7.66
CA ASP A 277 -28.42 -2.13 8.65
C ASP A 277 -28.04 -0.66 8.40
N ASP A 278 -28.75 0.25 9.07
CA ASP A 278 -28.49 1.68 8.95
C ASP A 278 -27.09 2.05 9.44
N ASP A 279 -26.52 1.25 10.34
CA ASP A 279 -25.15 1.41 10.83
C ASP A 279 -24.13 1.22 9.70
N SER A 280 -24.19 0.10 9.00
CA SER A 280 -23.32 -0.20 7.86
C SER A 280 -23.47 0.85 6.75
N ARG A 281 -24.69 1.29 6.46
CA ARG A 281 -24.93 2.32 5.44
C ARG A 281 -24.30 3.66 5.83
N ARG A 282 -24.48 4.07 7.08
CA ARG A 282 -23.91 5.31 7.62
C ARG A 282 -22.38 5.27 7.62
N GLU A 283 -21.80 4.15 8.05
CA GLU A 283 -20.35 4.00 8.09
C GLU A 283 -19.75 3.95 6.68
N LEU A 284 -20.40 3.27 5.72
CA LEU A 284 -19.96 3.30 4.32
C LEU A 284 -19.96 4.72 3.76
N ALA A 285 -21.06 5.47 3.96
CA ALA A 285 -21.13 6.87 3.54
C ALA A 285 -20.03 7.71 4.20
N ALA A 286 -19.72 7.48 5.47
CA ALA A 286 -18.63 8.18 6.17
C ALA A 286 -17.25 7.85 5.58
N ARG A 287 -16.98 6.58 5.21
CA ARG A 287 -15.69 6.20 4.57
C ARG A 287 -15.55 6.73 3.16
N LEU A 288 -16.66 6.91 2.46
CA LEU A 288 -16.71 7.54 1.15
C LEU A 288 -16.90 9.07 1.24
N MET A 289 -16.70 9.68 2.41
CA MET A 289 -16.78 11.13 2.62
C MET A 289 -18.11 11.77 2.15
N GLY A 290 -19.20 11.01 2.25
CA GLY A 290 -20.54 11.39 1.82
C GLY A 290 -20.83 11.16 0.33
N HIS A 291 -19.86 10.66 -0.45
CA HIS A 291 -20.08 10.29 -1.84
C HIS A 291 -20.77 8.93 -1.97
N GLU A 292 -21.54 8.77 -3.05
CA GLU A 292 -22.13 7.48 -3.40
C GLU A 292 -21.06 6.51 -3.92
N ALA A 293 -21.27 5.22 -3.64
CA ALA A 293 -20.42 4.16 -4.17
C ALA A 293 -20.65 3.98 -5.68
N ASP A 294 -19.57 3.90 -6.46
CA ASP A 294 -19.60 3.61 -7.89
C ASP A 294 -19.89 2.13 -8.13
N VAL A 295 -21.15 1.83 -8.38
CA VAL A 295 -21.63 0.49 -8.75
C VAL A 295 -21.97 0.40 -10.24
N SER A 296 -21.43 1.31 -11.05
CA SER A 296 -21.72 1.37 -12.48
C SER A 296 -21.16 0.16 -13.23
N THR A 297 -21.83 -0.23 -14.32
CA THR A 297 -21.39 -1.34 -15.18
C THR A 297 -19.96 -1.13 -15.70
N PRO A 298 -19.58 0.04 -16.26
CA PRO A 298 -18.21 0.24 -16.75
C PRO A 298 -17.17 0.09 -15.64
N ARG A 299 -17.52 0.47 -14.40
CA ARG A 299 -16.61 0.27 -13.27
C ARG A 299 -16.44 -1.20 -12.97
N GLN A 300 -17.52 -1.96 -12.84
CA GLN A 300 -17.51 -3.39 -12.57
C GLN A 300 -16.74 -4.17 -13.65
N GLU A 301 -16.92 -3.83 -14.92
CA GLU A 301 -16.24 -4.46 -16.07
C GLU A 301 -14.71 -4.42 -15.95
N ARG A 302 -14.12 -3.34 -15.40
CA ARG A 302 -12.67 -3.27 -15.15
C ARG A 302 -12.18 -4.33 -14.17
N PHE A 303 -12.95 -4.61 -13.12
CA PHE A 303 -12.61 -5.64 -12.15
C PHE A 303 -12.87 -7.06 -12.68
N ASP A 304 -13.88 -7.22 -13.53
CA ASP A 304 -14.18 -8.50 -14.18
C ASP A 304 -13.13 -8.86 -15.22
N GLU A 305 -12.60 -7.88 -15.95
CA GLU A 305 -11.52 -8.08 -16.90
C GLU A 305 -10.25 -8.62 -16.21
N VAL A 306 -9.87 -8.04 -15.06
CA VAL A 306 -8.74 -8.54 -14.26
C VAL A 306 -8.98 -9.98 -13.81
N ALA A 307 -10.18 -10.28 -13.29
CA ALA A 307 -10.51 -11.64 -12.86
C ALA A 307 -10.50 -12.64 -14.00
N ARG A 308 -11.07 -12.28 -15.16
CA ARG A 308 -11.09 -13.13 -16.35
C ARG A 308 -9.67 -13.41 -16.84
N ARG A 309 -8.83 -12.39 -16.98
CA ARG A 309 -7.42 -12.57 -17.39
C ARG A 309 -6.65 -13.49 -16.45
N LEU A 310 -6.78 -13.30 -15.14
CA LEU A 310 -6.12 -14.18 -14.17
C LEU A 310 -6.68 -15.61 -14.22
N ALA A 311 -7.98 -15.79 -14.45
CA ALA A 311 -8.55 -17.12 -14.66
C ALA A 311 -8.02 -17.79 -15.95
N ASP A 312 -7.90 -17.04 -17.04
CA ASP A 312 -7.36 -17.51 -18.32
C ASP A 312 -5.87 -17.91 -18.22
N GLU A 313 -5.11 -17.24 -17.34
CA GLU A 313 -3.73 -17.62 -16.95
C GLU A 313 -3.68 -18.86 -16.02
N GLY A 314 -4.84 -19.45 -15.70
CA GLY A 314 -4.96 -20.69 -14.94
C GLY A 314 -4.96 -20.51 -13.42
N PHE A 315 -5.28 -19.31 -12.92
CA PHE A 315 -5.49 -19.08 -11.50
C PHE A 315 -6.92 -19.39 -11.08
N THR A 316 -7.08 -19.92 -9.88
CA THR A 316 -8.37 -19.89 -9.18
C THR A 316 -8.62 -18.46 -8.71
N VAL A 317 -9.79 -17.92 -9.06
CA VAL A 317 -10.16 -16.54 -8.72
C VAL A 317 -11.33 -16.54 -7.73
N THR A 318 -11.12 -15.94 -6.56
CA THR A 318 -12.20 -15.62 -5.62
C THR A 318 -12.51 -14.12 -5.66
N ARG A 319 -13.79 -13.76 -5.64
CA ARG A 319 -14.22 -12.36 -5.66
C ARG A 319 -14.39 -11.84 -4.23
N LEU A 320 -13.98 -10.59 -3.98
CA LEU A 320 -14.13 -9.91 -2.68
C LEU A 320 -15.06 -8.69 -2.79
N PRO A 321 -15.82 -8.35 -1.73
CA PRO A 321 -16.55 -7.09 -1.71
C PRO A 321 -15.58 -5.90 -1.83
N TYR A 322 -16.02 -4.85 -2.51
CA TYR A 322 -15.26 -3.63 -2.73
C TYR A 322 -16.23 -2.46 -2.87
N ALA A 323 -15.83 -1.28 -2.41
CA ALA A 323 -16.55 -0.04 -2.69
C ALA A 323 -15.57 1.11 -2.89
N GLU A 324 -15.88 1.98 -3.82
CA GLU A 324 -15.17 3.26 -4.01
C GLU A 324 -16.17 4.31 -4.44
N CYS A 325 -15.85 5.58 -4.24
CA CYS A 325 -16.68 6.69 -4.73
C CYS A 325 -16.52 6.89 -6.25
N LEU A 326 -17.48 7.60 -6.87
CA LEU A 326 -17.51 7.87 -8.32
C LEU A 326 -16.23 8.52 -8.88
N ASN A 327 -15.58 9.40 -8.13
CA ASN A 327 -14.30 10.02 -8.48
C ASN A 327 -13.07 9.14 -8.20
N GLY A 328 -13.23 8.02 -7.48
CA GLY A 328 -12.13 7.11 -7.12
C GLY A 328 -11.23 7.61 -5.98
N ASP A 329 -11.58 8.74 -5.36
CA ASP A 329 -10.75 9.39 -4.32
C ASP A 329 -10.78 8.68 -2.96
N PHE A 330 -11.78 7.83 -2.71
CA PHE A 330 -11.95 7.10 -1.45
C PHE A 330 -12.35 5.66 -1.73
N ILE A 331 -11.60 4.73 -1.11
CA ILE A 331 -11.68 3.30 -1.41
C ILE A 331 -11.85 2.53 -0.11
N VAL A 332 -12.80 1.59 -0.13
CA VAL A 332 -12.99 0.53 0.86
C VAL A 332 -12.61 -0.78 0.19
N THR A 333 -11.40 -1.26 0.49
CA THR A 333 -10.86 -2.51 -0.05
C THR A 333 -10.57 -3.53 1.04
N TYR A 334 -10.77 -4.79 0.71
CA TYR A 334 -10.40 -5.94 1.52
C TYR A 334 -9.25 -6.74 0.93
N ASN A 335 -8.68 -6.29 -0.20
CA ASN A 335 -7.56 -6.93 -0.86
C ASN A 335 -6.20 -6.54 -0.27
N ASN A 336 -6.13 -5.35 0.35
CA ASN A 336 -4.90 -4.76 0.86
C ASN A 336 -4.52 -5.36 2.24
N VAL A 337 -4.17 -6.64 2.23
CA VAL A 337 -3.89 -7.47 3.41
C VAL A 337 -2.40 -7.74 3.60
N LEU A 338 -1.99 -7.99 4.84
CA LEU A 338 -0.76 -8.75 5.10
C LEU A 338 -1.11 -10.22 5.31
N GLN A 339 -0.21 -11.11 4.92
CA GLN A 339 -0.39 -12.55 5.06
C GLN A 339 0.90 -13.23 5.52
N GLU A 340 0.72 -14.34 6.23
CA GLU A 340 1.80 -15.26 6.58
C GLU A 340 1.28 -16.68 6.73
N THR A 341 2.18 -17.64 6.64
CA THR A 341 1.88 -19.04 6.93
C THR A 341 2.54 -19.43 8.25
N VAL A 342 1.72 -19.97 9.15
CA VAL A 342 2.14 -20.37 10.50
C VAL A 342 1.59 -21.75 10.79
N ASP A 343 2.50 -22.70 11.06
CA ASP A 343 2.16 -24.09 11.37
C ASP A 343 1.25 -24.71 10.29
N GLY A 344 1.60 -24.46 9.02
CA GLY A 344 0.86 -24.90 7.83
C GLY A 344 -0.46 -24.16 7.57
N ARG A 345 -0.85 -23.21 8.43
CA ARG A 345 -2.11 -22.48 8.31
C ARG A 345 -1.90 -21.04 7.87
N ARG A 346 -2.75 -20.59 6.93
CA ARG A 346 -2.77 -19.20 6.51
C ARG A 346 -3.31 -18.27 7.61
N VAL A 347 -2.59 -17.20 7.90
CA VAL A 347 -3.08 -16.06 8.68
C VAL A 347 -3.21 -14.84 7.77
N VAL A 348 -4.35 -14.16 7.83
CA VAL A 348 -4.64 -12.93 7.05
C VAL A 348 -4.92 -11.80 8.01
N TYR A 349 -4.16 -10.72 7.89
CA TYR A 349 -4.38 -9.45 8.58
C TYR A 349 -5.30 -8.59 7.72
N LEU A 350 -6.61 -8.73 7.96
CA LEU A 350 -7.68 -8.16 7.13
C LEU A 350 -7.98 -6.72 7.56
N PRO A 351 -7.91 -5.72 6.66
CA PRO A 351 -8.46 -4.40 6.95
C PRO A 351 -9.95 -4.49 7.25
N THR A 352 -10.39 -3.84 8.31
CA THR A 352 -11.80 -3.60 8.60
C THR A 352 -12.08 -2.11 8.63
N TRP A 353 -13.24 -1.72 8.13
CA TRP A 353 -13.62 -0.33 7.88
C TRP A 353 -14.71 0.17 8.82
N ARG A 354 -15.09 -0.66 9.80
CA ARG A 354 -16.26 -0.48 10.67
C ARG A 354 -17.55 -0.43 9.85
N ILE A 355 -17.62 -1.22 8.80
CA ILE A 355 -18.82 -1.37 7.96
C ILE A 355 -19.26 -2.82 8.15
N PRO A 356 -20.07 -3.14 9.19
CA PRO A 356 -20.30 -4.52 9.62
C PRO A 356 -20.69 -5.48 8.49
N ALA A 357 -21.57 -5.05 7.58
CA ALA A 357 -21.98 -5.87 6.44
C ALA A 357 -20.82 -6.24 5.49
N LEU A 358 -20.00 -5.26 5.10
CA LEU A 358 -18.85 -5.48 4.21
C LEU A 358 -17.71 -6.22 4.93
N ASP A 359 -17.39 -5.82 6.16
CA ASP A 359 -16.35 -6.44 6.99
C ASP A 359 -16.65 -7.94 7.19
N ALA A 360 -17.91 -8.28 7.49
CA ALA A 360 -18.34 -9.66 7.66
C ALA A 360 -18.31 -10.45 6.34
N ALA A 361 -18.72 -9.83 5.22
CA ALA A 361 -18.65 -10.47 3.90
C ALA A 361 -17.20 -10.79 3.49
N ALA A 362 -16.29 -9.84 3.66
CA ALA A 362 -14.87 -10.04 3.38
C ALA A 362 -14.24 -11.10 4.28
N ARG A 363 -14.51 -11.04 5.59
CA ARG A 363 -14.03 -12.03 6.57
C ARG A 363 -14.45 -13.45 6.18
N ARG A 364 -15.73 -13.64 5.83
CA ARG A 364 -16.25 -14.94 5.39
C ARG A 364 -15.52 -15.47 4.16
N ALA A 365 -15.23 -14.62 3.17
CA ALA A 365 -14.53 -15.04 1.96
C ALA A 365 -13.14 -15.64 2.28
N TYR A 366 -12.37 -15.02 3.18
CA TYR A 366 -11.09 -15.57 3.62
C TYR A 366 -11.24 -16.82 4.50
N GLU A 367 -12.22 -16.87 5.40
CA GLU A 367 -12.45 -18.03 6.27
C GLU A 367 -12.87 -19.28 5.48
N VAL A 368 -13.65 -19.13 4.41
CA VAL A 368 -14.01 -20.23 3.49
C VAL A 368 -12.77 -20.82 2.80
N LEU A 369 -11.74 -19.99 2.56
CA LEU A 369 -10.44 -20.44 2.04
C LEU A 369 -9.54 -21.07 3.13
N GLY A 370 -10.05 -21.27 4.34
CA GLY A 370 -9.32 -21.89 5.46
C GLY A 370 -8.41 -20.92 6.23
N ALA A 371 -8.40 -19.63 5.87
CA ALA A 371 -7.56 -18.66 6.55
C ALA A 371 -8.03 -18.37 7.97
N LYS A 372 -7.06 -18.11 8.86
CA LYS A 372 -7.30 -17.50 10.16
C LYS A 372 -7.25 -15.99 9.99
N VAL A 373 -8.41 -15.34 10.10
CA VAL A 373 -8.52 -13.90 9.94
C VAL A 373 -8.20 -13.16 11.26
N ARG A 374 -7.33 -12.16 11.17
CA ARG A 374 -7.04 -11.16 12.19
C ARG A 374 -7.48 -9.80 11.67
N ALA A 375 -8.52 -9.24 12.26
CA ALA A 375 -9.01 -7.92 11.87
C ALA A 375 -8.02 -6.82 12.30
N VAL A 376 -7.85 -5.82 11.43
CA VAL A 376 -7.08 -4.60 11.69
C VAL A 376 -7.97 -3.41 11.33
N ASP A 377 -8.33 -2.58 12.32
CA ASP A 377 -9.19 -1.42 12.06
C ASP A 377 -8.43 -0.32 11.32
N VAL A 378 -8.66 -0.23 10.02
CA VAL A 378 -8.07 0.78 9.12
C VAL A 378 -9.00 1.97 8.89
N ALA A 379 -10.20 1.96 9.47
CA ALA A 379 -11.17 3.02 9.29
C ALA A 379 -10.61 4.43 9.60
N PRO A 380 -9.75 4.64 10.62
CA PRO A 380 -9.13 5.95 10.88
C PRO A 380 -8.24 6.51 9.76
N ILE A 381 -7.67 5.65 8.91
CA ILE A 381 -6.77 6.04 7.82
C ILE A 381 -7.43 6.00 6.44
N ALA A 382 -8.74 5.81 6.36
CA ALA A 382 -9.46 5.68 5.09
C ALA A 382 -9.20 6.84 4.11
N HIS A 383 -9.15 8.06 4.65
CA HIS A 383 -8.90 9.28 3.88
C HIS A 383 -7.47 9.39 3.30
N LEU A 384 -6.57 8.47 3.68
CA LEU A 384 -5.20 8.43 3.17
C LEU A 384 -5.05 7.47 1.97
N ASN A 385 -6.12 6.76 1.56
CA ASN A 385 -6.13 5.83 0.43
C ASN A 385 -5.12 4.67 0.54
N GLY A 386 -5.01 4.11 1.75
CA GLY A 386 -4.23 2.91 2.00
C GLY A 386 -4.82 2.08 3.15
N ALA A 387 -4.35 0.85 3.28
CA ALA A 387 -4.80 -0.09 4.29
C ALA A 387 -3.61 -0.89 4.87
N VAL A 388 -3.82 -2.17 5.23
CA VAL A 388 -2.85 -2.93 6.04
C VAL A 388 -1.52 -3.15 5.32
N ARG A 389 -1.57 -3.50 4.04
CA ARG A 389 -0.35 -3.76 3.25
C ARG A 389 0.40 -2.48 2.92
N CYS A 390 -0.30 -1.35 2.71
CA CYS A 390 0.34 -0.08 2.42
C CYS A 390 1.16 0.45 3.63
N MET A 391 0.61 0.34 4.84
CA MET A 391 1.22 0.90 6.06
C MET A 391 2.43 0.13 6.57
N ALA A 392 2.68 -1.07 6.05
CA ALA A 392 3.72 -1.96 6.55
C ALA A 392 4.39 -2.75 5.42
N ASN A 393 5.71 -2.87 5.50
CA ASN A 393 6.49 -3.61 4.52
C ASN A 393 7.17 -4.81 5.16
N VAL A 394 6.98 -5.99 4.58
CA VAL A 394 7.65 -7.22 5.04
C VAL A 394 9.06 -7.21 4.48
N ILE A 395 10.05 -7.15 5.36
CA ILE A 395 11.46 -7.08 5.00
C ILE A 395 12.09 -8.48 4.97
N GLU A 396 11.65 -9.34 5.88
CA GLU A 396 12.20 -10.69 6.04
C GLU A 396 11.08 -11.66 6.43
N ARG A 397 11.14 -12.85 5.85
CA ARG A 397 10.27 -13.97 6.19
C ARG A 397 11.10 -15.14 6.67
N ARG A 398 10.57 -15.85 7.66
CA ARG A 398 11.12 -17.12 8.10
C ARG A 398 10.30 -18.23 7.44
N PRO A 399 10.93 -19.17 6.71
CA PRO A 399 10.22 -20.35 6.22
C PRO A 399 9.49 -21.02 7.38
N ASP A 400 8.25 -21.46 7.13
CA ASP A 400 7.57 -22.29 8.11
C ASP A 400 8.36 -23.59 8.23
N ALA A 401 8.70 -24.01 9.44
CA ALA A 401 9.40 -25.27 9.62
C ALA A 401 8.44 -26.36 9.13
N GLN A 402 8.78 -27.06 8.05
CA GLN A 402 7.99 -28.23 7.66
C GLN A 402 8.02 -29.21 8.86
N PRO A 403 6.84 -29.68 9.31
CA PRO A 403 6.73 -30.54 10.49
C PRO A 403 7.50 -31.85 10.36
#